data_AF-A0A183FXA7-F1
#
_entry.id   AF-A0A183FXA7-F1
#
_cell.length_a   1.000
_cell.length_b   1.000
_cell.length_c   1.000
_cell.angle_alpha   90.00
_cell.angle_beta   90.00
_cell.angle_gamma   90.00
#
_symmetry.space_group_name_H-M   'P 1'
#
loop_
_entity.id
_entity.type
_entity.pdbx_description
1 polymer ?
#
loop_
_entity_poly.entity_id
_entity_poly.type
_entity_poly.pdbx_seq_one_letter_code
_entity_poly.pdbx_strand_id
1 'polypeptide(L)'
;MCELFYASPDYAITANSKLCIITAGARQREGESRLSLVQRNVDIFKGIVPKLVKHSPGTLIMVVSNPGELIIVPFSVDVLTYATWKLSGLPKENVFGSGTNLDSARLAVWSGVNIAGVSLSVVSKNIGSREGAESWQTEIHKKVVDSAYEIIKLKGYTSWAIGLSVAKIVHGIMGNTRNVFALSVNVNGLHGITDDVYLSLPCVVGTNGVTHVVKQNLNPEEIDKLHKSWKTLSEVQHNIKW
;
A
#
# COMPACT_ATOMS: atom_id res chain seq x y z
N MET A 1 -19.86 -10.53 -23.01
CA MET A 1 -18.67 -9.82 -23.52
C MET A 1 -17.54 -10.83 -23.46
N CYS A 2 -16.93 -11.24 -24.58
CA CYS A 2 -15.78 -12.14 -24.54
C CYS A 2 -14.62 -11.40 -23.87
N GLU A 3 -14.16 -11.89 -22.73
CA GLU A 3 -12.91 -11.45 -22.14
C GLU A 3 -11.77 -11.95 -23.02
N LEU A 4 -11.26 -11.07 -23.87
CA LEU A 4 -10.08 -11.35 -24.69
C LEU A 4 -8.84 -11.10 -23.83
N PHE A 5 -8.14 -12.18 -23.48
CA PHE A 5 -6.87 -12.11 -22.79
C PHE A 5 -5.74 -12.10 -23.81
N TYR A 6 -4.89 -11.08 -23.75
CA TYR A 6 -3.68 -10.96 -24.55
C TYR A 6 -2.45 -11.06 -23.64
N ALA A 7 -1.43 -11.80 -24.10
CA ALA A 7 -0.17 -11.92 -23.40
C ALA A 7 0.98 -11.74 -24.40
N SER A 8 1.94 -10.89 -24.06
CA SER A 8 3.13 -10.62 -24.86
C SER A 8 4.24 -10.07 -23.98
N PRO A 9 5.52 -10.35 -24.28
CA PRO A 9 6.65 -9.64 -23.69
C PRO A 9 6.79 -8.19 -24.21
N ASP A 10 6.13 -7.84 -25.32
CA ASP A 10 6.14 -6.48 -25.88
C ASP A 10 5.08 -5.60 -25.21
N TYR A 11 5.51 -4.44 -24.70
CA TYR A 11 4.64 -3.46 -24.04
C TYR A 11 3.65 -2.80 -24.99
N ALA A 12 3.82 -2.91 -26.31
CA ALA A 12 2.86 -2.41 -27.28
C ALA A 12 1.43 -2.95 -27.06
N ILE A 13 1.28 -4.17 -26.54
CA ILE A 13 -0.04 -4.75 -26.23
C ILE A 13 -0.79 -4.02 -25.12
N THR A 14 -0.08 -3.22 -24.32
CA THR A 14 -0.65 -2.47 -23.18
C THR A 14 -1.20 -1.10 -23.60
N ALA A 15 -1.16 -0.76 -24.89
CA ALA A 15 -1.57 0.55 -25.38
C ALA A 15 -3.03 0.88 -25.03
N ASN A 16 -3.28 2.15 -24.68
CA ASN A 16 -4.60 2.68 -24.31
C ASN A 16 -5.22 2.06 -23.05
N SER A 17 -4.40 1.51 -22.14
CA SER A 17 -4.87 1.02 -20.85
C SER A 17 -5.40 2.17 -19.99
N LYS A 18 -6.53 1.94 -19.32
CA LYS A 18 -7.06 2.86 -18.29
C LYS A 18 -6.39 2.66 -16.93
N LEU A 19 -6.00 1.43 -16.63
CA LEU A 19 -5.34 1.03 -15.40
C LEU A 19 -4.27 -0.01 -15.73
N CYS A 20 -3.05 0.24 -15.27
CA CYS A 20 -1.94 -0.70 -15.31
C CYS A 20 -1.65 -1.18 -13.89
N ILE A 21 -1.66 -2.50 -13.67
CA ILE A 21 -1.37 -3.10 -12.36
C ILE A 21 0.01 -3.74 -12.42
N ILE A 22 0.94 -3.27 -11.59
CA ILE A 22 2.30 -3.80 -11.52
C ILE A 22 2.37 -4.80 -10.37
N THR A 23 2.52 -6.07 -10.71
CA THR A 23 2.72 -7.19 -9.76
C THR A 23 4.15 -7.75 -9.82
N ALA A 24 4.96 -7.29 -10.78
CA ALA A 24 6.33 -7.73 -10.97
C ALA A 24 7.25 -7.23 -9.84
N GLY A 25 8.08 -8.11 -9.29
CA GLY A 25 9.05 -7.75 -8.27
C GLY A 25 10.03 -8.89 -8.00
N ALA A 26 11.22 -8.53 -7.53
CA ALA A 26 12.20 -9.49 -7.04
C ALA A 26 11.86 -9.91 -5.60
N ARG A 27 12.02 -11.21 -5.31
CA ARG A 27 11.97 -11.73 -3.93
C ARG A 27 13.28 -11.44 -3.21
N GLN A 28 13.23 -11.32 -1.88
CA GLN A 28 14.42 -11.17 -1.06
C GLN A 28 15.28 -12.44 -1.15
N ARG A 29 16.59 -12.26 -1.25
CA ARG A 29 17.55 -13.36 -1.12
C ARG A 29 18.01 -13.50 0.32
N GLU A 30 18.39 -14.70 0.72
CA GLU A 30 18.94 -14.93 2.07
C GLU A 30 20.17 -14.04 2.31
N GLY A 31 20.21 -13.35 3.45
CA GLY A 31 21.27 -12.39 3.81
C GLY A 31 21.22 -11.04 3.07
N GLU A 32 20.27 -10.81 2.17
CA GLU A 32 20.16 -9.54 1.45
C GLU A 32 19.62 -8.41 2.32
N SER A 33 20.24 -7.22 2.23
CA SER A 33 19.76 -6.04 2.93
C SER A 33 18.47 -5.47 2.33
N ARG A 34 17.66 -4.81 3.16
CA ARG A 34 16.43 -4.12 2.73
C ARG A 34 16.67 -3.17 1.55
N LEU A 35 17.74 -2.39 1.63
CA LEU A 35 18.08 -1.39 0.63
C LEU A 35 18.48 -2.03 -0.69
N SER A 36 19.22 -3.15 -0.67
CA SER A 36 19.55 -3.91 -1.88
C SER A 36 18.30 -4.44 -2.57
N LEU A 37 17.37 -5.01 -1.79
CA LEU A 37 16.10 -5.51 -2.32
C LEU A 37 15.26 -4.39 -2.96
N VAL A 38 15.17 -3.24 -2.29
CA VAL A 38 14.50 -2.05 -2.84
C VAL A 38 15.17 -1.62 -4.13
N GLN A 39 16.51 -1.51 -4.16
CA GLN A 39 17.25 -1.09 -5.33
C GLN A 39 17.03 -2.02 -6.54
N ARG A 40 17.08 -3.35 -6.34
CA ARG A 40 16.78 -4.31 -7.42
C ARG A 40 15.37 -4.15 -7.97
N ASN A 41 14.39 -3.90 -7.11
CA ASN A 41 13.02 -3.65 -7.55
C ASN A 41 12.88 -2.30 -8.28
N VAL A 42 13.58 -1.25 -7.82
CA VAL A 42 13.64 0.03 -8.53
C VAL A 42 14.24 -0.16 -9.93
N ASP A 43 15.31 -0.94 -10.07
CA ASP A 43 15.95 -1.21 -11.36
C ASP A 43 15.03 -2.02 -12.30
N ILE A 44 14.25 -2.97 -11.76
CA ILE A 44 13.17 -3.64 -12.51
C ILE A 44 12.16 -2.59 -12.98
N PHE A 45 11.72 -1.68 -12.11
CA PHE A 45 10.70 -0.67 -12.43
C PHE A 45 11.19 0.35 -13.46
N LYS A 46 12.48 0.68 -13.49
CA LYS A 46 13.10 1.49 -14.58
C LYS A 46 12.90 0.85 -15.95
N GLY A 47 12.87 -0.49 -16.02
CA GLY A 47 12.61 -1.24 -17.24
C GLY A 47 11.14 -1.37 -17.63
N ILE A 48 10.20 -1.16 -16.68
CA ILE A 48 8.76 -1.39 -16.84
C ILE A 48 8.01 -0.05 -17.01
N VAL A 49 8.16 0.86 -16.04
CA VAL A 49 7.29 2.03 -15.87
C VAL A 49 7.36 2.99 -17.07
N PRO A 50 8.53 3.39 -17.59
CA PRO A 50 8.60 4.28 -18.75
C PRO A 50 7.95 3.67 -20.00
N LYS A 51 8.02 2.34 -20.18
CA LYS A 51 7.41 1.65 -21.32
C LYS A 51 5.88 1.63 -21.20
N LEU A 52 5.35 1.41 -20.00
CA LEU A 52 3.90 1.49 -19.76
C LEU A 52 3.37 2.89 -20.07
N VAL A 53 4.01 3.94 -19.55
CA VAL A 53 3.58 5.33 -19.77
C VAL A 53 3.72 5.73 -21.24
N LYS A 54 4.77 5.27 -21.94
CA LYS A 54 4.93 5.49 -23.38
C LYS A 54 3.71 5.02 -24.19
N HIS A 55 3.14 3.86 -23.84
CA HIS A 55 2.00 3.29 -24.56
C HIS A 55 0.64 3.72 -23.98
N SER A 56 0.61 4.20 -22.74
CA SER A 56 -0.60 4.66 -22.05
C SER A 56 -0.33 5.91 -21.18
N PRO A 57 -0.16 7.10 -21.78
CA PRO A 57 0.30 8.31 -21.08
C PRO A 57 -0.69 8.90 -20.07
N GLY A 58 -1.96 8.48 -20.11
CA GLY A 58 -3.01 8.89 -19.16
C GLY A 58 -3.52 7.76 -18.27
N THR A 59 -2.77 6.66 -18.15
CA THR A 59 -3.18 5.50 -17.35
C THR A 59 -3.09 5.78 -15.86
N LEU A 60 -3.90 5.08 -15.08
CA LEU A 60 -3.68 4.90 -13.66
C LEU A 60 -2.66 3.78 -13.46
N ILE A 61 -1.78 3.90 -12.47
CA ILE A 61 -0.84 2.83 -12.12
C ILE A 61 -1.09 2.38 -10.68
N MET A 62 -1.43 1.11 -10.51
CA MET A 62 -1.57 0.46 -9.23
C MET A 62 -0.39 -0.47 -8.96
N VAL A 63 0.40 -0.18 -7.93
CA VAL A 63 1.54 -1.03 -7.53
C VAL A 63 1.07 -2.05 -6.48
N VAL A 64 1.16 -3.33 -6.83
CA VAL A 64 0.84 -4.45 -5.93
C VAL A 64 2.12 -5.15 -5.49
N SER A 65 3.20 -5.00 -6.27
CA SER A 65 4.49 -5.63 -6.06
C SER A 65 4.94 -5.54 -4.61
N ASN A 66 4.74 -6.65 -3.90
CA ASN A 66 5.33 -6.89 -2.61
C ASN A 66 6.46 -7.88 -2.86
N PRO A 67 7.74 -7.50 -2.71
CA PRO A 67 8.83 -8.45 -2.80
C PRO A 67 8.57 -9.54 -1.76
N GLY A 68 8.25 -10.73 -2.25
CA GLY A 68 7.90 -11.86 -1.40
C GLY A 68 9.03 -12.21 -0.44
N GLU A 69 8.58 -12.71 0.71
CA GLU A 69 9.29 -13.52 1.70
C GLU A 69 10.36 -12.81 2.53
N LEU A 70 10.12 -12.83 3.85
CA LEU A 70 11.06 -12.66 4.96
C LEU A 70 11.13 -11.28 5.66
N ILE A 71 10.42 -11.22 6.79
CA ILE A 71 10.71 -10.59 8.10
C ILE A 71 10.95 -9.07 8.17
N ILE A 72 11.41 -8.37 7.13
CA ILE A 72 12.18 -7.16 7.41
C ILE A 72 11.61 -5.87 6.77
N VAL A 73 10.74 -5.87 5.74
CA VAL A 73 10.27 -4.60 5.11
C VAL A 73 8.74 -4.44 5.03
N PRO A 74 8.08 -3.89 6.08
CA PRO A 74 6.63 -3.63 6.07
C PRO A 74 6.21 -2.47 5.15
N PHE A 75 7.11 -1.88 4.36
CA PHE A 75 6.88 -0.66 3.58
C PHE A 75 7.25 -0.78 2.09
N SER A 76 7.47 -1.99 1.59
CA SER A 76 7.99 -2.23 0.25
C SER A 76 7.10 -1.64 -0.86
N VAL A 77 5.79 -1.85 -0.76
CA VAL A 77 4.81 -1.30 -1.71
C VAL A 77 4.83 0.23 -1.69
N ASP A 78 4.98 0.85 -0.52
CA ASP A 78 5.00 2.32 -0.39
C ASP A 78 6.22 2.91 -1.11
N VAL A 79 7.41 2.31 -0.91
CA VAL A 79 8.64 2.72 -1.60
C VAL A 79 8.56 2.50 -3.11
N LEU A 80 8.01 1.37 -3.56
CA LEU A 80 7.87 1.09 -4.99
C LEU A 80 6.78 1.94 -5.65
N THR A 81 5.77 2.38 -4.91
CA THR A 81 4.79 3.34 -5.40
C THR A 81 5.43 4.71 -5.60
N TYR A 82 6.24 5.17 -4.64
CA TYR A 82 7.06 6.37 -4.80
C TYR A 82 8.00 6.26 -6.02
N ALA A 83 8.68 5.12 -6.18
CA ALA A 83 9.55 4.87 -7.33
C ALA A 83 8.78 4.94 -8.66
N THR A 84 7.61 4.31 -8.71
CA THR A 84 6.72 4.33 -9.87
C THR A 84 6.31 5.76 -10.21
N TRP A 85 5.93 6.56 -9.22
CA TRP A 85 5.54 7.95 -9.43
C TRP A 85 6.68 8.74 -10.07
N LYS A 86 7.89 8.69 -9.49
CA LYS A 86 9.08 9.38 -10.03
C LYS A 86 9.45 8.92 -11.45
N LEU A 87 9.41 7.61 -11.72
CA LEU A 87 9.75 7.06 -13.04
C LEU A 87 8.68 7.32 -14.11
N SER A 88 7.41 7.45 -13.69
CA SER A 88 6.28 7.62 -14.61
C SER A 88 6.12 9.05 -15.10
N GLY A 89 6.45 10.05 -14.26
CA GLY A 89 6.13 11.45 -14.53
C GLY A 89 4.63 11.77 -14.50
N LEU A 90 3.79 10.82 -14.04
CA LEU A 90 2.35 11.02 -13.92
C LEU A 90 2.00 11.89 -12.69
N PRO A 91 0.80 12.51 -12.67
CA PRO A 91 0.26 13.12 -11.46
C PRO A 91 0.22 12.11 -10.31
N LYS A 92 0.46 12.57 -9.08
CA LYS A 92 0.49 11.71 -7.88
C LYS A 92 -0.84 11.00 -7.63
N GLU A 93 -1.95 11.60 -8.08
CA GLU A 93 -3.31 11.06 -8.02
C GLU A 93 -3.47 9.82 -8.89
N ASN A 94 -2.66 9.68 -9.95
CA ASN A 94 -2.72 8.57 -10.90
C ASN A 94 -1.86 7.38 -10.47
N VAL A 95 -1.00 7.52 -9.45
CA VAL A 95 -0.09 6.47 -9.00
C VAL A 95 -0.36 6.15 -7.54
N PHE A 96 -0.77 4.92 -7.27
CA PHE A 96 -1.09 4.46 -5.92
C PHE A 96 -0.69 2.99 -5.74
N GLY A 97 -0.42 2.59 -4.51
CA GLY A 97 -0.12 1.21 -4.16
C GLY A 97 -1.33 0.51 -3.57
N SER A 98 -1.38 -0.82 -3.66
CA SER A 98 -2.38 -1.62 -2.94
C SER A 98 -2.35 -1.37 -1.42
N GLY A 99 -1.22 -0.87 -0.92
CA GLY A 99 -1.02 -0.45 0.46
C GLY A 99 -1.40 -1.55 1.44
N THR A 100 -2.08 -1.14 2.50
CA THR A 100 -2.58 -1.99 3.58
C THR A 100 -4.02 -2.46 3.37
N ASN A 101 -4.57 -2.39 2.15
CA ASN A 101 -5.96 -2.83 1.93
C ASN A 101 -6.18 -4.32 2.28
N LEU A 102 -5.10 -5.12 2.27
CA LEU A 102 -5.10 -6.49 2.76
C LEU A 102 -4.72 -6.58 4.26
N ASP A 103 -3.83 -5.70 4.72
CA ASP A 103 -3.27 -5.68 6.07
C ASP A 103 -3.63 -4.36 6.80
N SER A 104 -4.89 -4.17 7.24
CA SER A 104 -5.31 -2.98 8.01
C SER A 104 -4.53 -2.76 9.33
N ALA A 105 -3.58 -3.64 9.64
CA ALA A 105 -2.81 -3.67 10.86
C ALA A 105 -1.67 -2.64 10.96
N ARG A 106 -1.15 -2.06 9.86
CA ARG A 106 0.11 -1.28 9.95
C ARG A 106 0.02 0.02 10.77
N LEU A 107 -1.16 0.63 10.85
CA LEU A 107 -1.48 1.69 11.81
C LEU A 107 -2.98 1.59 12.15
N ALA A 108 -3.30 0.76 13.14
CA ALA A 108 -4.67 0.68 13.66
C ALA A 108 -4.97 1.97 14.45
N VAL A 109 -5.88 2.80 13.91
CA VAL A 109 -6.37 4.01 14.57
C VAL A 109 -7.41 3.60 15.62
N TRP A 110 -6.93 3.12 16.77
CA TRP A 110 -7.78 2.61 17.85
C TRP A 110 -8.69 3.70 18.43
N SER A 111 -8.23 4.96 18.39
CA SER A 111 -9.03 6.12 18.82
C SER A 111 -10.31 6.31 18.02
N GLY A 112 -10.36 5.84 16.77
CA GLY A 112 -11.52 5.95 15.88
C GLY A 112 -12.48 4.76 15.93
N VAL A 113 -12.15 3.69 16.68
CA VAL A 113 -12.98 2.48 16.71
C VAL A 113 -14.26 2.77 17.50
N ASN A 114 -15.41 2.44 16.90
CA ASN A 114 -16.71 2.59 17.52
C ASN A 114 -17.59 1.35 17.29
N ILE A 115 -18.52 1.12 18.20
CA ILE A 115 -19.55 0.08 18.13
C ILE A 115 -20.90 0.80 18.19
N ALA A 116 -21.68 0.69 17.11
CA ALA A 116 -22.98 1.36 16.97
C ALA A 116 -22.94 2.88 17.30
N GLY A 117 -21.86 3.56 16.89
CA GLY A 117 -21.65 5.00 17.13
C GLY A 117 -21.09 5.36 18.51
N VAL A 118 -20.93 4.39 19.41
CA VAL A 118 -20.28 4.59 20.71
C VAL A 118 -18.80 4.27 20.60
N SER A 119 -17.93 5.21 20.97
CA SER A 119 -16.47 4.96 20.98
C SER A 119 -16.14 3.73 21.80
N LEU A 120 -15.24 2.88 21.29
CA LEU A 120 -14.82 1.67 21.97
C LEU A 120 -14.27 1.98 23.37
N SER A 121 -13.57 3.11 23.53
CA SER A 121 -13.06 3.57 24.83
C SER A 121 -14.16 3.84 25.88
N VAL A 122 -15.39 4.12 25.45
CA VAL A 122 -16.55 4.37 26.32
C VAL A 122 -17.28 3.08 26.67
N VAL A 123 -17.46 2.19 25.68
CA VAL A 123 -18.05 0.85 25.89
C VAL A 123 -17.18 0.02 26.84
N SER A 124 -15.86 0.22 26.75
CA SER A 124 -14.83 -0.52 27.50
C SER A 124 -14.14 0.36 28.55
N LYS A 125 -14.84 0.74 29.62
CA LYS A 125 -14.12 1.15 30.87
C LYS A 125 -13.51 -0.06 31.60
N ASN A 126 -14.09 -1.26 31.43
CA ASN A 126 -13.68 -2.50 32.11
C ASN A 126 -13.00 -3.54 31.20
N ILE A 127 -13.11 -3.46 29.87
CA ILE A 127 -12.28 -4.26 28.93
C ILE A 127 -10.86 -3.65 28.80
N GLY A 128 -10.61 -2.57 29.54
CA GLY A 128 -9.32 -1.90 29.71
C GLY A 128 -8.99 -1.52 31.15
N SER A 129 -9.43 -2.28 32.16
CA SER A 129 -8.76 -2.21 33.46
C SER A 129 -7.26 -2.51 33.22
N ARG A 130 -6.41 -1.65 33.77
CA ARG A 130 -4.99 -1.41 33.40
C ARG A 130 -4.02 -2.59 33.57
N GLU A 131 -4.51 -3.82 33.62
CA GLU A 131 -3.71 -5.05 33.54
C GLU A 131 -3.79 -5.77 32.19
N GLY A 132 -4.66 -5.36 31.24
CA GLY A 132 -4.86 -6.10 29.98
C GLY A 132 -5.11 -5.31 28.69
N ALA A 133 -5.26 -3.98 28.72
CA ALA A 133 -5.65 -3.19 27.53
C ALA A 133 -4.57 -3.15 26.42
N GLU A 134 -3.31 -3.07 26.80
CA GLU A 134 -2.19 -3.10 25.84
C GLU A 134 -1.95 -4.52 25.28
N SER A 135 -2.40 -5.55 25.98
CA SER A 135 -2.23 -6.95 25.57
C SER A 135 -3.05 -7.27 24.33
N TRP A 136 -4.36 -7.02 24.34
CA TRP A 136 -5.25 -7.49 23.27
C TRP A 136 -5.07 -6.72 21.95
N GLN A 137 -4.79 -5.41 21.98
CA GLN A 137 -4.54 -4.63 20.76
C GLN A 137 -3.27 -5.10 20.06
N THR A 138 -2.22 -5.31 20.85
CA THR A 138 -0.94 -5.86 20.39
C THR A 138 -1.11 -7.31 19.92
N GLU A 139 -1.91 -8.11 20.61
CA GLU A 139 -2.20 -9.49 20.24
C GLU A 139 -2.99 -9.58 18.93
N ILE A 140 -4.02 -8.74 18.73
CA ILE A 140 -4.76 -8.68 17.46
C ILE A 140 -3.83 -8.23 16.33
N HIS A 141 -3.04 -7.17 16.56
CA HIS A 141 -2.07 -6.71 15.58
C HIS A 141 -1.08 -7.82 15.20
N LYS A 142 -0.54 -8.51 16.20
CA LYS A 142 0.36 -9.65 16.02
C LYS A 142 -0.32 -10.78 15.26
N LYS A 143 -1.55 -11.15 15.60
CA LYS A 143 -2.32 -12.19 14.91
C LYS A 143 -2.55 -11.88 13.43
N VAL A 144 -2.86 -10.63 13.08
CA VAL A 144 -3.06 -10.24 11.68
C VAL A 144 -1.74 -10.37 10.89
N VAL A 145 -0.63 -9.92 11.47
CA VAL A 145 0.70 -10.02 10.85
C VAL A 145 1.16 -11.47 10.74
N ASP A 146 1.00 -12.25 11.81
CA ASP A 146 1.44 -13.65 11.89
C ASP A 146 0.64 -14.57 10.96
N SER A 147 -0.64 -14.27 10.72
CA SER A 147 -1.48 -15.05 9.79
C SER A 147 -0.94 -15.04 8.36
N ALA A 148 -0.42 -13.89 7.90
CA ALA A 148 0.21 -13.81 6.59
C ALA A 148 1.48 -14.68 6.52
N TYR A 149 2.26 -14.73 7.60
CA TYR A 149 3.46 -15.56 7.69
C TYR A 149 3.14 -17.05 7.75
N GLU A 150 2.09 -17.43 8.47
CA GLU A 150 1.64 -18.83 8.54
C GLU A 150 1.23 -19.34 7.16
N ILE A 151 0.49 -18.54 6.39
CA ILE A 151 0.11 -18.89 5.01
C ILE A 151 1.35 -19.10 4.14
N ILE A 152 2.35 -18.21 4.23
CA ILE A 152 3.60 -18.34 3.47
C ILE A 152 4.37 -19.58 3.91
N LYS A 153 4.46 -19.87 5.21
CA LYS A 153 5.13 -21.06 5.74
C LYS A 153 4.48 -22.36 5.22
N LEU A 154 3.16 -22.39 5.13
CA LEU A 154 2.41 -23.58 4.71
C LEU A 154 2.31 -23.75 3.19
N LYS A 155 2.09 -22.65 2.46
CA LYS A 155 1.79 -22.65 1.01
C LYS A 155 2.97 -22.19 0.14
N GLY A 156 3.94 -21.48 0.71
CA GLY A 156 5.08 -20.87 0.02
C GLY A 156 4.79 -19.55 -0.71
N TYR A 157 3.54 -19.04 -0.64
CA TYR A 157 3.15 -17.76 -1.27
C TYR A 157 1.74 -17.30 -0.87
N THR A 158 1.45 -16.01 -1.08
CA THR A 158 0.10 -15.41 -1.03
C THR A 158 -0.38 -15.04 -2.44
N SER A 159 -1.66 -15.26 -2.74
CA SER A 159 -2.20 -14.97 -4.10
C SER A 159 -3.68 -14.61 -4.11
N TRP A 160 -4.54 -15.45 -3.52
CA TRP A 160 -5.99 -15.30 -3.61
C TRP A 160 -6.50 -14.03 -2.92
N ALA A 161 -6.07 -13.80 -1.67
CA ALA A 161 -6.56 -12.68 -0.88
C ALA A 161 -6.13 -11.33 -1.48
N ILE A 162 -4.89 -11.22 -1.95
CA ILE A 162 -4.41 -10.02 -2.66
C ILE A 162 -5.12 -9.85 -4.01
N GLY A 163 -5.34 -10.92 -4.77
CA GLY A 163 -6.07 -10.88 -6.04
C GLY A 163 -7.50 -10.37 -5.87
N LEU A 164 -8.23 -10.88 -4.87
CA LEU A 164 -9.58 -10.41 -4.53
C LEU A 164 -9.58 -8.96 -4.04
N SER A 165 -8.59 -8.56 -3.25
CA SER A 165 -8.42 -7.18 -2.77
C SER A 165 -8.20 -6.22 -3.94
N VAL A 166 -7.30 -6.56 -4.87
CA VAL A 166 -7.04 -5.79 -6.10
C VAL A 166 -8.29 -5.73 -6.96
N ALA A 167 -8.98 -6.85 -7.20
CA ALA A 167 -10.21 -6.88 -7.97
C ALA A 167 -11.29 -5.95 -7.39
N LYS A 168 -11.43 -5.90 -6.06
CA LYS A 168 -12.36 -4.98 -5.37
C LYS A 168 -12.00 -3.51 -5.61
N ILE A 169 -10.71 -3.16 -5.58
CA ILE A 169 -10.24 -1.80 -5.88
C ILE A 169 -10.51 -1.46 -7.35
N VAL A 170 -10.16 -2.36 -8.27
CA VAL A 170 -10.41 -2.20 -9.72
C VAL A 170 -11.90 -1.99 -9.98
N HIS A 171 -12.77 -2.77 -9.34
CA HIS A 171 -14.21 -2.62 -9.49
C HIS A 171 -14.69 -1.24 -9.01
N GLY A 172 -14.16 -0.75 -7.88
CA GLY A 172 -14.45 0.60 -7.39
C GLY A 172 -14.00 1.73 -8.33
N ILE A 173 -12.82 1.56 -8.97
CA ILE A 173 -12.28 2.49 -9.97
C ILE A 173 -13.12 2.48 -11.24
N MET A 174 -13.31 1.29 -11.85
CA MET A 174 -13.98 1.12 -13.14
C MET A 174 -15.47 1.45 -13.05
N GLY A 175 -16.12 1.14 -11.93
CA GLY A 175 -17.50 1.51 -11.64
C GLY A 175 -17.66 2.95 -11.13
N ASN A 176 -16.57 3.69 -10.94
CA ASN A 176 -16.54 5.03 -10.35
C ASN A 176 -17.35 5.15 -9.04
N THR A 177 -17.36 4.10 -8.21
CA THR A 177 -18.27 4.04 -7.05
C THR A 177 -17.84 4.97 -5.92
N ARG A 178 -16.63 5.56 -6.01
CA ARG A 178 -16.03 6.45 -5.01
C ARG A 178 -15.91 5.80 -3.62
N ASN A 179 -15.60 4.51 -3.62
CA ASN A 179 -15.34 3.77 -2.38
C ASN A 179 -14.06 4.26 -1.70
N VAL A 180 -14.03 4.11 -0.37
CA VAL A 180 -12.84 4.37 0.44
C VAL A 180 -12.02 3.09 0.58
N PHE A 181 -10.73 3.17 0.28
CA PHE A 181 -9.77 2.08 0.46
C PHE A 181 -8.52 2.58 1.18
N ALA A 182 -7.87 1.71 1.96
CA ALA A 182 -6.57 2.01 2.57
C ALA A 182 -5.46 1.71 1.55
N LEU A 183 -5.04 2.72 0.80
CA LEU A 183 -4.06 2.59 -0.28
C LEU A 183 -2.82 3.41 0.01
N SER A 184 -1.70 2.99 -0.57
CA SER A 184 -0.46 3.78 -0.52
C SER A 184 -0.58 4.98 -1.44
N VAL A 185 -0.55 6.18 -0.87
CA VAL A 185 -0.74 7.46 -1.59
C VAL A 185 0.30 8.48 -1.11
N ASN A 186 0.59 9.48 -1.93
CA ASN A 186 1.46 10.59 -1.51
C ASN A 186 0.76 11.38 -0.38
N VAL A 187 1.44 11.53 0.76
CA VAL A 187 0.90 12.17 1.96
C VAL A 187 1.47 13.57 2.24
N ASN A 188 2.14 14.17 1.26
CA ASN A 188 2.67 15.52 1.39
C ASN A 188 1.54 16.50 1.74
N GLY A 189 1.73 17.26 2.83
CA GLY A 189 0.77 18.21 3.39
C GLY A 189 -0.20 17.62 4.41
N LEU A 190 -0.13 16.32 4.72
CA LEU A 190 -1.00 15.66 5.70
C LEU A 190 -0.25 15.44 7.02
N HIS A 191 -0.94 15.65 8.15
CA HIS A 191 -0.43 15.36 9.49
C HIS A 191 0.96 15.97 9.80
N GLY A 192 1.29 17.12 9.20
CA GLY A 192 2.58 17.80 9.37
C GLY A 192 3.73 17.22 8.54
N ILE A 193 3.45 16.32 7.60
CA ILE A 193 4.44 15.75 6.67
C ILE A 193 4.62 16.71 5.50
N THR A 194 5.87 17.10 5.22
CA THR A 194 6.24 18.03 4.14
C THR A 194 6.93 17.37 2.96
N ASP A 195 7.39 16.14 3.14
CA ASP A 195 8.13 15.39 2.12
C ASP A 195 7.19 14.63 1.21
N ASP A 196 7.63 14.39 -0.04
CA ASP A 196 6.95 13.47 -0.94
C ASP A 196 7.18 12.01 -0.54
N VAL A 197 6.39 11.55 0.42
CA VAL A 197 6.41 10.16 0.89
C VAL A 197 5.08 9.51 0.61
N TYR A 198 5.12 8.26 0.19
CA TYR A 198 3.94 7.41 0.05
C TYR A 198 3.69 6.64 1.35
N LEU A 199 2.46 6.70 1.85
CA LEU A 199 2.00 5.96 3.02
C LEU A 199 0.57 5.46 2.80
N SER A 200 0.22 4.39 3.50
CA SER A 200 -1.13 3.84 3.44
C SER A 200 -2.12 4.68 4.27
N LEU A 201 -3.02 5.39 3.60
CA LEU A 201 -4.12 6.13 4.22
C LEU A 201 -5.45 5.80 3.53
N PRO A 202 -6.58 5.83 4.26
CA PRO A 202 -7.90 5.80 3.65
C PRO A 202 -8.06 6.91 2.61
N CYS A 203 -8.39 6.53 1.38
CA CYS A 203 -8.55 7.44 0.27
C CYS A 203 -9.74 7.02 -0.61
N VAL A 204 -10.34 8.01 -1.26
CA VAL A 204 -11.46 7.84 -2.18
C VAL A 204 -10.91 7.68 -3.60
N VAL A 205 -11.16 6.55 -4.22
CA VAL A 205 -10.73 6.28 -5.61
C VAL A 205 -11.88 6.37 -6.59
N GLY A 206 -11.60 6.82 -7.80
CA GLY A 206 -12.56 6.84 -8.92
C GLY A 206 -11.84 6.63 -10.26
N THR A 207 -12.51 6.94 -11.36
CA THR A 207 -11.96 6.76 -12.72
C THR A 207 -10.71 7.57 -13.01
N ASN A 208 -10.46 8.62 -12.22
CA ASN A 208 -9.29 9.50 -12.33
C ASN A 208 -8.24 9.20 -11.24
N GLY A 209 -8.25 8.00 -10.66
CA GLY A 209 -7.33 7.61 -9.60
C GLY A 209 -7.78 8.07 -8.22
N VAL A 210 -6.82 8.48 -7.39
CA VAL A 210 -7.06 8.96 -6.02
C VAL A 210 -7.64 10.37 -6.08
N THR A 211 -8.89 10.52 -5.65
CA THR A 211 -9.59 11.80 -5.69
C THR A 211 -9.47 12.58 -4.39
N HIS A 212 -9.47 11.89 -3.26
CA HIS A 212 -9.38 12.50 -1.92
C HIS A 212 -8.64 11.57 -0.99
N VAL A 213 -7.83 12.13 -0.09
CA VAL A 213 -7.25 11.41 1.04
C VAL A 213 -8.02 11.83 2.29
N VAL A 214 -8.53 10.86 3.04
CA VAL A 214 -9.29 11.12 4.27
C VAL A 214 -8.30 11.53 5.35
N LYS A 215 -8.44 12.76 5.85
CA LYS A 215 -7.66 13.25 6.99
C LYS A 215 -8.29 12.74 8.29
N GLN A 216 -7.63 11.78 8.94
CA GLN A 216 -8.10 11.19 10.20
C GLN A 216 -7.87 12.17 11.37
N ASN A 217 -8.71 12.07 12.41
CA ASN A 217 -8.43 12.72 13.68
C ASN A 217 -7.56 11.79 14.52
N LEU A 218 -6.24 11.93 14.41
CA LEU A 218 -5.28 11.12 15.14
C LEU A 218 -4.93 11.76 16.49
N ASN A 219 -4.75 10.95 17.51
CA ASN A 219 -4.23 11.42 18.81
C ASN A 219 -2.69 11.65 18.74
N PRO A 220 -2.08 12.34 19.72
CA PRO A 220 -0.64 12.63 19.69
C PRO A 220 0.26 11.39 19.58
N GLU A 221 -0.11 10.28 20.20
CA GLU A 221 0.65 9.02 20.13
C GLU A 221 0.57 8.38 18.74
N GLU A 222 -0.60 8.43 18.10
CA GLU A 222 -0.83 7.94 16.74
C GLU A 222 -0.09 8.81 15.71
N ILE A 223 -0.05 10.13 15.93
CA ILE A 223 0.76 11.05 15.11
C ILE A 223 2.25 10.72 15.25
N ASP A 224 2.75 10.49 16.46
CA ASP A 224 4.15 10.11 16.69
C ASP A 224 4.49 8.78 16.00
N LYS A 225 3.60 7.78 16.07
CA LYS A 225 3.75 6.51 15.33
C LYS A 225 3.77 6.73 13.82
N LEU A 226 2.87 7.56 13.28
CA LEU A 226 2.85 7.91 11.87
C LEU A 226 4.15 8.61 11.45
N HIS A 227 4.65 9.55 12.25
CA HIS A 227 5.91 10.26 11.99
C HIS A 227 7.12 9.34 12.04
N LYS A 228 7.16 8.33 12.91
CA LYS A 228 8.19 7.30 12.93
C LYS A 228 8.20 6.49 11.62
N SER A 229 7.02 6.08 11.13
CA SER A 229 6.90 5.40 9.83
C SER A 229 7.33 6.30 8.67
N TRP A 230 6.91 7.57 8.68
CA TRP A 230 7.33 8.57 7.69
C TRP A 230 8.85 8.73 7.65
N LYS A 231 9.53 8.93 8.78
CA LYS A 231 10.99 9.08 8.84
C LYS A 231 11.72 7.86 8.27
N THR A 232 11.29 6.66 8.68
CA THR A 232 11.88 5.40 8.19
C THR A 232 11.75 5.27 6.67
N LEU A 233 10.57 5.61 6.13
CA LEU A 233 10.30 5.55 4.71
C LEU A 233 11.05 6.61 3.91
N SER A 234 11.08 7.83 4.43
CA SER A 234 11.83 8.95 3.86
C SER A 234 13.32 8.58 3.75
N GLU A 235 13.91 8.02 4.81
CA GLU A 235 15.30 7.57 4.80
C GLU A 235 15.57 6.51 3.70
N VAL A 236 14.71 5.51 3.57
CA VAL A 236 14.86 4.49 2.51
C VAL A 236 14.75 5.12 1.13
N GLN A 237 13.80 6.04 0.93
CA GLN A 237 13.58 6.72 -0.35
C GLN A 237 14.75 7.62 -0.75
N HIS A 238 15.36 8.34 0.19
CA HIS A 238 16.54 9.17 -0.05
C HIS A 238 17.78 8.34 -0.43
N ASN A 239 17.86 7.09 0.01
CA ASN A 239 18.95 6.18 -0.30
C ASN A 239 18.78 5.43 -1.64
N ILE A 240 17.67 5.64 -2.36
CA ILE A 240 17.46 5.04 -3.69
C ILE A 240 18.40 5.68 -4.71
N LYS A 241 19.09 4.84 -5.49
CA LYS A 241 19.91 5.27 -6.61
C LYS A 241 19.10 5.22 -7.91
N TRP A 242 18.93 6.38 -8.52
CA TRP A 242 18.22 6.57 -9.79
C TRP A 242 19.11 6.25 -10.99
#